data_AF-A0A9P5UX07-F1
#
_entry.id   AF-A0A9P5UX07-F1
#
_cell.length_a   1.000
_cell.length_b   1.000
_cell.length_c   1.000
_cell.angle_alpha   90.00
_cell.angle_beta   90.00
_cell.angle_gamma   90.00
#
_symmetry.space_group_name_H-M   'P 1'
#
loop_
_entity.id
_entity.type
_entity.pdbx_description
1 polymer ?
#
loop_
_entity_poly.entity_id
_entity_poly.type
_entity_poly.pdbx_seq_one_letter_code
_entity_poly.pdbx_strand_id
1 'polypeptide(L)'
;MDVPVDIRVLPDPTTREHLTELYYKSHYLTLPMVQREVLRVSFIQRPELANRAITMALTLGLHVRQDEGVNNIMRAYMARVFWCCFVYDSTFSAIGGEPTLINSENITVDMFEAGDLGPEEESSSDQYMLHYVRGWKIYLEIRNYYAQVVQGPQHHEEFLTGRLEQLDQSLVAWQEQLPGILHIVPIKGSLTSPMKAMAAGAQLFCYALIIFLHYPYLPDLEDAGSMRSPDSQGYCTQASLETIRIIGILLEEASWIFELDIAARYALNLAIRILHRNSNATHDPTVVKEARRGFRKSIVYAGDLYTEHDFLSWNSGGQGEHPRNNPMTFAFLPSGLEDVFLSVPPVSTPED
;
A
#
# COMPACT_ATOMS: atom_id res chain seq x y z
N MET A 1 -17.32 34.70 -1.16
CA MET A 1 -16.09 35.39 -0.77
C MET A 1 -15.46 35.95 -2.04
N ASP A 2 -15.34 37.27 -2.17
CA ASP A 2 -14.72 37.88 -3.34
C ASP A 2 -13.21 37.77 -3.27
N VAL A 3 -12.63 37.06 -4.23
CA VAL A 3 -11.16 36.93 -4.38
C VAL A 3 -10.58 38.29 -4.77
N PRO A 4 -9.58 38.82 -4.02
CA PRO A 4 -8.94 40.11 -4.28
C PRO A 4 -8.49 40.25 -5.75
N VAL A 5 -8.70 41.43 -6.33
CA VAL A 5 -8.43 41.75 -7.74
C VAL A 5 -6.96 41.51 -8.12
N ASP A 6 -6.06 41.64 -7.14
CA ASP A 6 -4.62 41.49 -7.31
C ASP A 6 -4.20 40.03 -7.56
N ILE A 7 -5.07 39.05 -7.27
CA ILE A 7 -4.86 37.62 -7.53
C ILE A 7 -5.41 37.22 -8.93
N ARG A 8 -6.11 38.13 -9.63
CA ARG A 8 -6.72 37.87 -10.95
C ARG A 8 -5.83 38.26 -12.13
N VAL A 9 -4.63 38.75 -11.88
CA VAL A 9 -3.69 39.08 -12.96
C VAL A 9 -3.04 37.79 -13.43
N LEU A 10 -3.65 37.15 -14.42
CA LEU A 10 -3.01 36.08 -15.17
C LEU A 10 -1.73 36.63 -15.83
N PRO A 11 -0.64 35.86 -15.90
CA PRO A 11 0.56 36.29 -16.60
C PRO A 11 0.24 36.64 -18.05
N ASP A 12 1.04 37.51 -18.66
CA ASP A 12 0.86 37.86 -20.08
C ASP A 12 0.92 36.60 -20.96
N PRO A 13 0.31 36.61 -22.15
CA PRO A 13 0.20 35.42 -23.01
C PRO A 13 1.54 34.73 -23.29
N THR A 14 2.60 35.50 -23.49
CA THR A 14 3.95 35.00 -23.76
C THR A 14 4.53 34.31 -22.53
N THR A 15 4.39 34.92 -21.35
CA THR A 15 4.79 34.28 -20.08
C THR A 15 3.95 33.05 -19.76
N ARG A 16 2.65 33.03 -20.09
CA ARG A 16 1.81 31.82 -19.95
C ARG A 16 2.23 30.71 -20.89
N GLU A 17 2.53 30.99 -22.15
CA GLU A 17 3.07 29.99 -23.09
C GLU A 17 4.42 29.46 -22.62
N HIS A 18 5.30 30.33 -22.12
CA HIS A 18 6.61 29.92 -21.63
C HIS A 18 6.50 29.10 -20.33
N LEU A 19 5.62 29.46 -19.40
CA LEU A 19 5.35 28.67 -18.19
C LEU A 19 4.65 27.36 -18.50
N THR A 20 3.77 27.33 -19.50
CA THR A 20 3.12 26.12 -20.00
C THR A 20 4.16 25.21 -20.66
N GLU A 21 5.03 25.74 -21.51
CA GLU A 21 6.14 25.00 -22.10
C GLU A 21 7.12 24.51 -21.02
N LEU A 22 7.46 25.33 -20.02
CA LEU A 22 8.30 24.91 -18.89
C LEU A 22 7.62 23.78 -18.09
N TYR A 23 6.30 23.88 -17.85
CA TYR A 23 5.48 22.88 -17.20
C TYR A 23 5.43 21.57 -18.01
N TYR A 24 5.26 21.64 -19.33
CA TYR A 24 5.22 20.44 -20.18
C TYR A 24 6.60 19.80 -20.40
N LYS A 25 7.62 20.61 -20.58
CA LYS A 25 8.99 20.19 -20.93
C LYS A 25 9.81 19.77 -19.70
N SER A 26 9.47 20.30 -18.52
CA SER A 26 10.20 20.04 -17.27
C SER A 26 9.37 19.30 -16.22
N HIS A 27 8.04 19.37 -16.28
CA HIS A 27 7.14 18.90 -15.23
C HIS A 27 6.04 17.92 -15.70
N TYR A 28 5.73 17.74 -16.99
CA TYR A 28 4.62 16.87 -17.43
C TYR A 28 5.04 15.39 -17.56
N LEU A 29 6.23 15.11 -18.09
CA LEU A 29 6.82 13.76 -18.03
C LEU A 29 7.22 13.34 -16.61
N THR A 30 7.35 14.32 -15.71
CA THR A 30 7.71 14.12 -14.31
C THR A 30 6.55 14.45 -13.37
N LEU A 31 5.34 14.75 -13.82
CA LEU A 31 4.23 15.14 -12.92
C LEU A 31 3.85 13.98 -12.00
N PRO A 32 3.78 12.72 -12.47
CA PRO A 32 3.63 11.56 -11.59
C PRO A 32 4.86 11.28 -10.71
N MET A 33 6.01 11.94 -10.93
CA MET A 33 7.24 11.78 -10.15
C MET A 33 7.50 12.94 -9.19
N VAL A 34 7.17 14.17 -9.56
CA VAL A 34 7.27 15.40 -8.77
C VAL A 34 6.04 15.55 -7.90
N GLN A 35 4.83 15.23 -8.38
CA GLN A 35 3.70 15.03 -7.46
C GLN A 35 4.04 13.88 -6.52
N ARG A 36 4.63 12.77 -6.98
CA ARG A 36 5.01 11.62 -6.12
C ARG A 36 6.14 11.91 -5.14
N GLU A 37 7.12 12.74 -5.48
CA GLU A 37 8.22 13.12 -4.58
C GLU A 37 7.80 14.24 -3.63
N VAL A 38 7.02 15.22 -4.10
CA VAL A 38 6.32 16.18 -3.24
C VAL A 38 5.32 15.45 -2.35
N LEU A 39 4.61 14.42 -2.84
CA LEU A 39 3.71 13.60 -2.03
C LEU A 39 4.52 12.73 -1.05
N ARG A 40 5.65 12.16 -1.44
CA ARG A 40 6.52 11.35 -0.55
C ARG A 40 7.08 12.18 0.59
N VAL A 41 7.74 13.30 0.27
CA VAL A 41 8.36 14.19 1.26
C VAL A 41 7.29 14.91 2.07
N SER A 42 6.18 15.31 1.47
CA SER A 42 5.12 16.03 2.19
C SER A 42 4.21 15.12 3.01
N PHE A 43 3.89 13.90 2.60
CA PHE A 43 2.87 13.09 3.29
C PHE A 43 3.43 11.99 4.19
N ILE A 44 4.63 11.45 3.92
CA ILE A 44 5.28 10.55 4.89
C ILE A 44 5.80 11.37 6.09
N GLN A 45 6.31 12.59 5.85
CA GLN A 45 6.82 13.45 6.92
C GLN A 45 5.76 14.41 7.48
N ARG A 46 4.65 14.67 6.76
CA ARG A 46 3.55 15.54 7.24
C ARG A 46 2.18 14.93 6.89
N PRO A 47 1.74 13.89 7.61
CA PRO A 47 0.41 13.28 7.42
C PRO A 47 -0.73 14.31 7.52
N GLU A 48 -0.53 15.42 8.24
CA GLU A 48 -1.47 16.54 8.29
C GLU A 48 -1.85 17.12 6.92
N LEU A 49 -0.90 17.18 5.98
CA LEU A 49 -1.19 17.70 4.65
C LEU A 49 -2.16 16.75 3.92
N ALA A 50 -2.00 15.43 4.10
CA ALA A 50 -2.82 14.43 3.40
C ALA A 50 -4.24 14.56 3.91
N ASN A 51 -4.40 14.63 5.23
CA ASN A 51 -5.67 14.83 5.89
C ASN A 51 -6.35 16.13 5.42
N ARG A 52 -5.59 17.22 5.25
CA ARG A 52 -6.12 18.49 4.69
C ARG A 52 -6.57 18.33 3.24
N ALA A 53 -5.79 17.66 2.40
CA ALA A 53 -6.16 17.42 1.00
C ALA A 53 -7.42 16.55 0.88
N ILE A 54 -7.51 15.47 1.68
CA ILE A 54 -8.68 14.59 1.77
C ILE A 54 -9.90 15.39 2.25
N THR A 55 -9.76 16.17 3.33
CA THR A 55 -10.84 17.02 3.86
C THR A 55 -11.30 18.04 2.83
N MET A 56 -10.39 18.63 2.06
CA MET A 56 -10.71 19.56 0.99
C MET A 56 -11.47 18.85 -0.16
N ALA A 57 -11.04 17.66 -0.58
CA ALA A 57 -11.74 16.85 -1.57
C ALA A 57 -13.16 16.49 -1.13
N LEU A 58 -13.35 16.15 0.14
CA LEU A 58 -14.66 15.89 0.73
C LEU A 58 -15.53 17.16 0.78
N THR A 59 -14.95 18.29 1.20
CA THR A 59 -15.64 19.59 1.29
C THR A 59 -16.09 20.10 -0.08
N LEU A 60 -15.30 19.85 -1.11
CA LEU A 60 -15.63 20.16 -2.51
C LEU A 60 -16.66 19.19 -3.12
N GLY A 61 -17.09 18.17 -2.39
CA GLY A 61 -18.08 17.20 -2.86
C GLY A 61 -17.55 16.25 -3.94
N LEU A 62 -16.23 16.04 -4.04
CA LEU A 62 -15.65 15.20 -5.10
C LEU A 62 -16.01 13.71 -4.95
N HIS A 63 -16.45 13.30 -3.77
CA HIS A 63 -16.98 11.96 -3.46
C HIS A 63 -18.41 11.74 -3.97
N VAL A 64 -19.10 12.81 -4.40
CA VAL A 64 -20.48 12.77 -4.87
C VAL A 64 -20.51 12.70 -6.40
N ARG A 65 -21.49 11.97 -6.94
CA ARG A 65 -21.75 11.96 -8.39
C ARG A 65 -22.03 13.37 -8.89
N GLN A 66 -21.30 13.78 -9.92
CA GLN A 66 -21.43 15.11 -10.52
C GLN A 66 -22.62 15.16 -11.49
N ASP A 67 -23.20 16.34 -11.65
CA ASP A 67 -24.28 16.61 -12.61
C ASP A 67 -23.84 16.32 -14.06
N GLU A 68 -24.77 15.85 -14.88
CA GLU A 68 -24.58 15.61 -16.31
C GLU A 68 -24.21 16.90 -17.06
N GLY A 69 -24.60 18.06 -16.55
CA GLY A 69 -24.23 19.37 -17.10
C GLY A 69 -22.75 19.73 -16.97
N VAL A 70 -21.98 19.03 -16.12
CA VAL A 70 -20.53 19.25 -15.98
C VAL A 70 -19.80 18.60 -17.15
N ASN A 71 -18.84 19.33 -17.75
CA ASN A 71 -17.98 18.82 -18.82
C ASN A 71 -17.34 17.46 -18.43
N ASN A 72 -17.41 16.47 -19.31
CA ASN A 72 -16.88 15.12 -19.11
C ASN A 72 -15.39 15.09 -18.69
N ILE A 73 -14.55 15.94 -19.29
CA ILE A 73 -13.12 16.03 -18.96
C ILE A 73 -12.96 16.48 -17.51
N MET A 74 -13.70 17.53 -17.10
CA MET A 74 -13.65 18.02 -15.72
C MET A 74 -14.16 16.95 -14.74
N ARG A 75 -15.23 16.23 -15.10
CA ARG A 75 -15.77 15.13 -14.31
C ARG A 75 -14.75 14.01 -14.11
N ALA A 76 -14.06 13.61 -15.17
CA ALA A 76 -13.03 12.59 -15.12
C ALA A 76 -11.80 13.03 -14.29
N TYR A 77 -11.45 14.32 -14.33
CA TYR A 77 -10.39 14.89 -13.49
C TYR A 77 -10.79 14.88 -12.00
N MET A 78 -11.99 15.34 -11.67
CA MET A 78 -12.52 15.33 -10.30
C MET A 78 -12.59 13.91 -9.73
N ALA A 79 -13.07 12.94 -10.52
CA ALA A 79 -13.09 11.54 -10.13
C ALA A 79 -11.69 11.01 -9.84
N ARG A 80 -10.70 11.24 -10.72
CA ARG A 80 -9.30 10.84 -10.48
C ARG A 80 -8.75 11.42 -9.18
N VAL A 81 -8.95 12.71 -8.94
CA VAL A 81 -8.49 13.37 -7.71
C VAL A 81 -9.10 12.71 -6.48
N PHE A 82 -10.41 12.48 -6.49
CA PHE A 82 -11.09 11.79 -5.40
C PHE A 82 -10.53 10.38 -5.15
N TRP A 83 -10.40 9.57 -6.20
CA TRP A 83 -9.90 8.20 -6.08
C TRP A 83 -8.42 8.14 -5.65
N CYS A 84 -7.61 9.13 -6.01
CA CYS A 84 -6.28 9.33 -5.42
C CYS A 84 -6.36 9.56 -3.91
N CYS A 85 -7.20 10.49 -3.46
CA CYS A 85 -7.43 10.72 -2.02
C CYS A 85 -7.89 9.44 -1.30
N PHE A 86 -8.79 8.66 -1.91
CA PHE A 86 -9.28 7.38 -1.37
C PHE A 86 -8.15 6.38 -1.16
N VAL A 87 -7.28 6.18 -2.16
CA VAL A 87 -6.12 5.28 -2.05
C VAL A 87 -5.18 5.75 -0.95
N TYR A 88 -4.88 7.04 -0.88
CA TYR A 88 -4.01 7.59 0.15
C TYR A 88 -4.58 7.40 1.55
N ASP A 89 -5.84 7.78 1.77
CA ASP A 89 -6.52 7.61 3.06
C ASP A 89 -6.52 6.15 3.52
N SER A 90 -6.84 5.23 2.59
CA SER A 90 -6.81 3.78 2.85
C SER A 90 -5.40 3.28 3.19
N THR A 91 -4.38 3.78 2.49
CA THR A 91 -2.98 3.42 2.72
C THR A 91 -2.50 3.87 4.10
N PHE A 92 -2.75 5.12 4.46
CA PHE A 92 -2.40 5.64 5.79
C PHE A 92 -3.15 4.92 6.89
N SER A 93 -4.43 4.64 6.67
CA SER A 93 -5.26 3.86 7.57
C SER A 93 -4.69 2.44 7.78
N ALA A 94 -4.19 1.79 6.74
CA ALA A 94 -3.58 0.46 6.85
C ALA A 94 -2.26 0.45 7.60
N ILE A 95 -1.42 1.44 7.37
CA ILE A 95 -0.11 1.52 8.02
C ILE A 95 -0.24 1.98 9.46
N GLY A 96 -0.98 3.07 9.70
CA GLY A 96 -1.16 3.67 11.02
C GLY A 96 -2.16 2.93 11.90
N GLY A 97 -3.04 2.10 11.32
CA GLY A 97 -4.14 1.45 12.04
C GLY A 97 -5.34 2.38 12.31
N GLU A 98 -5.21 3.67 12.01
CA GLU A 98 -6.25 4.68 12.20
C GLU A 98 -7.47 4.42 11.30
N PRO A 99 -8.69 4.81 11.68
CA PRO A 99 -9.85 4.80 10.78
C PRO A 99 -9.63 5.69 9.54
N THR A 100 -10.26 5.35 8.42
CA THR A 100 -10.26 6.19 7.22
C THR A 100 -11.09 7.46 7.46
N LEU A 101 -10.66 8.60 6.90
CA LEU A 101 -11.47 9.83 6.89
C LEU A 101 -12.64 9.72 5.92
N ILE A 102 -12.45 8.99 4.82
CA ILE A 102 -13.46 8.76 3.79
C ILE A 102 -14.33 7.58 4.25
N ASN A 103 -15.61 7.85 4.48
CA ASN A 103 -16.61 6.79 4.66
C ASN A 103 -17.01 6.26 3.28
N SER A 104 -16.74 4.98 3.04
CA SER A 104 -17.08 4.27 1.80
C SER A 104 -18.58 4.30 1.45
N GLU A 105 -19.46 4.39 2.45
CA GLU A 105 -20.92 4.43 2.25
C GLU A 105 -21.39 5.74 1.62
N ASN A 106 -20.62 6.82 1.77
CA ASN A 106 -20.95 8.14 1.24
C ASN A 106 -20.44 8.37 -0.18
N ILE A 107 -19.73 7.40 -0.76
CA ILE A 107 -19.14 7.53 -2.09
C ILE A 107 -20.20 7.24 -3.14
N THR A 108 -20.55 8.24 -3.94
CA THR A 108 -21.48 8.07 -5.09
C THR A 108 -20.83 8.43 -6.42
N VAL A 109 -19.63 9.01 -6.41
CA VAL A 109 -18.88 9.28 -7.64
C VAL A 109 -18.49 7.98 -8.35
N ASP A 110 -18.70 7.94 -9.65
CA ASP A 110 -18.36 6.80 -10.49
C ASP A 110 -16.83 6.64 -10.61
N MET A 111 -16.39 5.44 -10.99
CA MET A 111 -15.00 5.24 -11.39
C MET A 111 -14.74 5.92 -12.73
N PHE A 112 -13.59 6.59 -12.87
CA PHE A 112 -13.15 7.14 -14.15
C PHE A 112 -12.75 6.02 -15.11
N GLU A 113 -12.75 6.31 -16.43
CA GLU A 113 -12.29 5.37 -17.44
C GLU A 113 -10.84 5.68 -17.85
N ALA A 114 -10.10 4.62 -18.19
CA ALA A 114 -8.72 4.76 -18.60
C ALA A 114 -8.63 5.47 -19.96
N GLY A 115 -7.85 6.54 -20.02
CA GLY A 115 -7.69 7.35 -21.24
C GLY A 115 -8.69 8.51 -21.38
N ASP A 116 -9.58 8.76 -20.40
CA ASP A 116 -10.54 9.87 -20.46
C ASP A 116 -9.91 11.28 -20.60
N LEU A 117 -8.62 11.45 -20.28
CA LEU A 117 -7.97 12.76 -20.19
C LEU A 117 -6.83 13.01 -21.17
N GLY A 118 -6.36 12.03 -21.94
CA GLY A 118 -5.15 12.25 -22.73
C GLY A 118 -4.61 11.04 -23.50
N PRO A 119 -3.36 11.15 -23.99
CA PRO A 119 -2.73 10.18 -24.90
C PRO A 119 -2.56 8.79 -24.26
N GLU A 120 -2.26 7.77 -25.08
CA GLU A 120 -2.20 6.35 -24.69
C GLU A 120 -1.34 6.05 -23.43
N GLU A 121 -0.31 6.86 -23.16
CA GLU A 121 0.55 6.73 -21.97
C GLU A 121 -0.21 6.97 -20.66
N GLU A 122 -1.20 7.88 -20.64
CA GLU A 122 -2.08 8.11 -19.48
C GLU A 122 -3.02 6.93 -19.23
N SER A 123 -3.35 6.15 -20.27
CA SER A 123 -4.18 4.94 -20.14
C SER A 123 -3.51 3.91 -19.24
N SER A 124 -2.18 3.80 -19.26
CA SER A 124 -1.46 2.80 -18.44
C SER A 124 -1.46 3.16 -16.96
N SER A 125 -1.23 4.44 -16.64
CA SER A 125 -1.33 4.94 -15.26
C SER A 125 -2.75 4.88 -14.73
N ASP A 126 -3.75 5.18 -15.58
CA ASP A 126 -5.15 5.06 -15.22
C ASP A 126 -5.51 3.61 -14.93
N GLN A 127 -5.10 2.67 -15.78
CA GLN A 127 -5.31 1.23 -15.57
C GLN A 127 -4.69 0.75 -14.26
N TYR A 128 -3.46 1.19 -13.95
CA TYR A 128 -2.82 0.92 -12.67
C TYR A 128 -3.65 1.46 -11.51
N MET A 129 -4.02 2.75 -11.57
CA MET A 129 -4.78 3.40 -10.50
C MET A 129 -6.14 2.75 -10.28
N LEU A 130 -6.86 2.42 -11.35
CA LEU A 130 -8.14 1.70 -11.28
C LEU A 130 -8.00 0.34 -10.62
N HIS A 131 -6.98 -0.42 -11.02
CA HIS A 131 -6.69 -1.72 -10.43
C HIS A 131 -6.34 -1.58 -8.94
N TYR A 132 -5.54 -0.56 -8.59
CA TYR A 132 -5.11 -0.30 -7.22
C TYR A 132 -6.26 0.15 -6.31
N VAL A 133 -7.16 1.02 -6.80
CA VAL A 133 -8.40 1.40 -6.08
C VAL A 133 -9.26 0.18 -5.77
N ARG A 134 -9.41 -0.74 -6.72
CA ARG A 134 -10.16 -1.99 -6.50
C ARG A 134 -9.53 -2.85 -5.40
N GLY A 135 -8.20 -2.97 -5.38
CA GLY A 135 -7.48 -3.65 -4.31
C GLY A 135 -7.73 -3.01 -2.93
N TRP A 136 -7.71 -1.68 -2.85
CA TRP A 136 -7.99 -0.97 -1.60
C TRP A 136 -9.45 -1.11 -1.13
N LYS A 137 -10.42 -1.26 -2.03
CA LYS A 137 -11.80 -1.61 -1.64
C LYS A 137 -11.85 -2.99 -0.99
N ILE A 138 -11.17 -3.98 -1.57
CA ILE A 138 -11.06 -5.32 -0.98
C ILE A 138 -10.37 -5.25 0.39
N TYR A 139 -9.30 -4.47 0.53
CA TYR A 139 -8.65 -4.24 1.81
C TYR A 139 -9.62 -3.76 2.89
N LEU A 140 -10.47 -2.78 2.60
CA LEU A 140 -11.45 -2.27 3.57
C LEU A 140 -12.45 -3.35 3.98
N GLU A 141 -12.87 -4.21 3.04
CA GLU A 141 -13.71 -5.36 3.36
C GLU A 141 -12.99 -6.38 4.25
N ILE A 142 -11.71 -6.68 3.96
CA ILE A 142 -10.87 -7.56 4.79
C ILE A 142 -10.71 -6.97 6.19
N ARG A 143 -10.49 -5.66 6.31
CA ARG A 143 -10.35 -4.98 7.61
C ARG A 143 -11.63 -5.06 8.43
N ASN A 144 -12.79 -4.80 7.82
CA ASN A 144 -14.08 -4.91 8.49
C ASN A 144 -14.34 -6.35 8.94
N TYR A 145 -13.98 -7.32 8.09
CA TYR A 145 -14.03 -8.73 8.43
C TYR A 145 -13.08 -9.09 9.59
N TYR A 146 -11.83 -8.59 9.57
CA TYR A 146 -10.86 -8.79 10.64
C TYR A 146 -11.39 -8.28 11.98
N ALA A 147 -12.04 -7.11 12.00
CA ALA A 147 -12.70 -6.58 13.19
C ALA A 147 -13.78 -7.53 13.73
N GLN A 148 -14.57 -8.16 12.84
CA GLN A 148 -15.59 -9.15 13.23
C GLN A 148 -14.96 -10.44 13.81
N VAL A 149 -13.83 -10.90 13.25
CA VAL A 149 -13.11 -12.06 13.76
C VAL A 149 -12.54 -11.79 15.16
N VAL A 150 -11.93 -10.62 15.37
CA VAL A 150 -11.30 -10.26 16.65
C VAL A 150 -12.32 -9.96 17.74
N GLN A 151 -13.48 -9.37 17.42
CA GLN A 151 -14.47 -9.01 18.43
C GLN A 151 -15.13 -10.22 19.12
N GLY A 152 -14.99 -11.44 18.59
CA GLY A 152 -15.49 -12.68 19.20
C GLY A 152 -17.01 -12.66 19.48
N PRO A 153 -17.54 -13.65 20.21
CA PRO A 153 -18.39 -14.77 19.77
C PRO A 153 -19.77 -14.43 19.15
N GLN A 154 -20.00 -13.24 18.60
CA GLN A 154 -21.30 -12.86 18.00
C GLN A 154 -21.57 -13.51 16.64
N HIS A 155 -20.53 -13.98 15.94
CA HIS A 155 -20.66 -14.59 14.61
C HIS A 155 -20.43 -16.10 14.68
N HIS A 156 -21.29 -16.87 14.00
CA HIS A 156 -21.12 -18.32 13.86
C HIS A 156 -19.87 -18.62 13.01
N GLU A 157 -19.10 -19.65 13.38
CA GLU A 157 -17.89 -20.10 12.68
C GLU A 157 -18.13 -20.28 11.17
N GLU A 158 -19.25 -20.91 10.78
CA GLU A 158 -19.64 -21.09 9.38
C GLU A 158 -19.76 -19.76 8.61
N PHE A 159 -20.24 -18.69 9.26
CA PHE A 159 -20.35 -17.37 8.65
C PHE A 159 -18.97 -16.76 8.39
N LEU A 160 -18.06 -16.86 9.36
CA LEU A 160 -16.71 -16.33 9.24
C LEU A 160 -15.90 -17.10 8.18
N THR A 161 -16.02 -18.42 8.13
CA THR A 161 -15.40 -19.25 7.08
C THR A 161 -15.97 -18.94 5.70
N GLY A 162 -17.29 -18.82 5.56
CA GLY A 162 -17.90 -18.42 4.28
C GLY A 162 -17.46 -17.03 3.82
N ARG A 163 -17.29 -16.09 4.76
CA ARG A 163 -16.78 -14.75 4.45
C ARG A 163 -15.29 -14.75 4.09
N LEU A 164 -14.48 -15.60 4.72
CA LEU A 164 -13.08 -15.84 4.35
C LEU A 164 -12.98 -16.29 2.89
N GLU A 165 -13.70 -17.35 2.52
CA GLU A 165 -13.71 -17.90 1.17
C GLU A 165 -14.17 -16.88 0.13
N GLN A 166 -15.18 -16.07 0.46
CA GLN A 166 -15.64 -14.99 -0.42
C GLN A 166 -14.54 -13.94 -0.66
N LEU A 167 -13.82 -13.55 0.40
CA LEU A 167 -12.74 -12.57 0.29
C LEU A 167 -11.53 -13.14 -0.47
N ASP A 168 -11.20 -14.42 -0.27
CA ASP A 168 -10.18 -15.12 -1.05
C ASP A 168 -10.53 -15.15 -2.54
N GLN A 169 -11.77 -15.53 -2.88
CA GLN A 169 -12.25 -15.49 -4.27
C GLN A 169 -12.21 -14.07 -4.85
N SER A 170 -12.52 -13.06 -4.04
CA SER A 170 -12.46 -11.66 -4.48
C SER A 170 -11.03 -11.22 -4.77
N LEU A 171 -10.05 -11.64 -3.95
CA LEU A 171 -8.63 -11.37 -4.18
C LEU A 171 -8.13 -12.07 -5.45
N VAL A 172 -8.48 -13.34 -5.64
CA VAL A 172 -8.12 -14.10 -6.84
C VAL A 172 -8.70 -13.43 -8.09
N ALA A 173 -10.01 -13.13 -8.09
CA ALA A 173 -10.68 -12.48 -9.21
C ALA A 173 -10.09 -11.10 -9.51
N TRP A 174 -9.72 -10.33 -8.48
CA TRP A 174 -9.06 -9.04 -8.66
C TRP A 174 -7.69 -9.20 -9.33
N GLN A 175 -6.88 -10.17 -8.89
CA GLN A 175 -5.57 -10.46 -9.47
C GLN A 175 -5.67 -10.97 -10.91
N GLU A 176 -6.68 -11.78 -11.25
CA GLU A 176 -6.94 -12.26 -12.61
C GLU A 176 -7.39 -11.15 -13.57
N GLN A 177 -7.99 -10.08 -13.04
CA GLN A 177 -8.39 -8.88 -13.79
C GLN A 177 -7.25 -7.87 -13.95
N LEU A 178 -6.01 -8.23 -13.58
CA LEU A 178 -4.84 -7.39 -13.79
C LEU A 178 -4.67 -7.11 -15.30
N PRO A 179 -4.57 -5.84 -15.72
CA PRO A 179 -4.28 -5.51 -17.12
C PRO A 179 -2.95 -6.11 -17.58
N GLY A 180 -2.89 -6.59 -18.83
CA GLY A 180 -1.69 -7.25 -19.37
C GLY A 180 -0.43 -6.37 -19.33
N ILE A 181 -0.57 -5.05 -19.40
CA ILE A 181 0.55 -4.12 -19.23
C ILE A 181 1.17 -4.17 -17.84
N LEU A 182 0.38 -4.55 -16.83
CA LEU A 182 0.80 -4.74 -15.44
C LEU A 182 1.17 -6.20 -15.13
N HIS A 183 1.04 -7.13 -16.07
CA HIS A 183 1.53 -8.50 -15.85
C HIS A 183 3.05 -8.49 -15.72
N ILE A 184 3.55 -9.02 -14.61
CA ILE A 184 4.97 -9.22 -14.42
C ILE A 184 5.25 -10.70 -14.15
N VAL A 185 6.36 -11.17 -14.72
CA VAL A 185 6.99 -12.41 -14.27
C VAL A 185 8.17 -11.95 -13.43
N PRO A 186 8.13 -12.10 -12.09
CA PRO A 186 9.15 -11.57 -11.20
C PRO A 186 10.45 -12.37 -11.31
N ILE A 187 11.20 -12.15 -12.38
CA ILE A 187 12.54 -12.69 -12.61
C ILE A 187 13.50 -11.53 -12.84
N LYS A 188 14.79 -11.77 -12.62
CA LYS A 188 15.79 -10.74 -12.88
C LYS A 188 15.76 -10.29 -14.35
N GLY A 189 15.77 -8.99 -14.59
CA GLY A 189 15.62 -8.35 -15.90
C GLY A 189 14.17 -8.14 -16.34
N SER A 190 13.19 -8.45 -15.50
CA SER A 190 11.77 -8.28 -15.85
C SER A 190 11.24 -6.86 -15.67
N LEU A 191 11.92 -6.01 -14.89
CA LEU A 191 11.48 -4.65 -14.60
C LEU A 191 11.98 -3.66 -15.66
N THR A 192 11.58 -3.91 -16.91
CA THR A 192 12.06 -3.17 -18.10
C THR A 192 11.53 -1.73 -18.22
N SER A 193 10.60 -1.33 -17.36
CA SER A 193 10.03 0.03 -17.35
C SER A 193 9.52 0.42 -15.96
N PRO A 194 9.36 1.73 -15.67
CA PRO A 194 8.75 2.18 -14.42
C PRO A 194 7.37 1.60 -14.16
N MET A 195 6.55 1.42 -15.21
CA MET A 195 5.22 0.83 -15.09
C MET A 195 5.28 -0.64 -14.64
N LYS A 196 6.23 -1.43 -15.16
CA LYS A 196 6.43 -2.83 -14.72
C LYS A 196 6.87 -2.89 -13.26
N ALA A 197 7.71 -1.96 -12.81
CA ALA A 197 8.10 -1.89 -11.41
C ALA A 197 6.95 -1.42 -10.49
N MET A 198 6.07 -0.50 -10.92
CA MET A 198 4.83 -0.20 -10.19
C MET A 198 3.89 -1.41 -10.13
N ALA A 199 3.80 -2.18 -11.21
CA ALA A 199 3.02 -3.41 -11.22
C ALA A 199 3.55 -4.46 -10.24
N ALA A 200 4.87 -4.49 -9.99
CA ALA A 200 5.44 -5.29 -8.90
C ALA A 200 4.91 -4.82 -7.53
N GLY A 201 4.76 -3.52 -7.34
CA GLY A 201 4.06 -2.92 -6.20
C GLY A 201 2.64 -3.45 -6.00
N ALA A 202 1.83 -3.48 -7.05
CA ALA A 202 0.48 -4.04 -6.99
C ALA A 202 0.49 -5.54 -6.63
N GLN A 203 1.43 -6.32 -7.18
CA GLN A 203 1.58 -7.73 -6.80
C GLN A 203 2.01 -7.90 -5.33
N LEU A 204 2.92 -7.07 -4.84
CA LEU A 204 3.30 -7.02 -3.43
C LEU A 204 2.11 -6.67 -2.54
N PHE A 205 1.27 -5.72 -2.98
CA PHE A 205 0.05 -5.37 -2.29
C PHE A 205 -0.92 -6.56 -2.21
N CYS A 206 -1.06 -7.34 -3.29
CA CYS A 206 -1.85 -8.58 -3.24
C CYS A 206 -1.36 -9.56 -2.18
N TYR A 207 -0.04 -9.79 -2.09
CA TYR A 207 0.52 -10.66 -1.05
C TYR A 207 0.31 -10.09 0.36
N ALA A 208 0.38 -8.77 0.52
CA ALA A 208 0.03 -8.11 1.78
C ALA A 208 -1.42 -8.39 2.19
N LEU A 209 -2.37 -8.31 1.24
CA LEU A 209 -3.78 -8.60 1.51
C LEU A 209 -4.04 -10.06 1.85
N ILE A 210 -3.36 -11.01 1.17
CA ILE A 210 -3.41 -12.43 1.52
C ILE A 210 -2.91 -12.65 2.94
N ILE A 211 -1.74 -12.08 3.29
CA ILE A 211 -1.21 -12.19 4.65
C ILE A 211 -2.22 -11.63 5.65
N PHE A 212 -2.76 -10.45 5.39
CA PHE A 212 -3.68 -9.77 6.28
C PHE A 212 -5.01 -10.53 6.49
N LEU A 213 -5.55 -11.11 5.42
CA LEU A 213 -6.78 -11.91 5.46
C LEU A 213 -6.64 -13.19 6.30
N HIS A 214 -5.52 -13.89 6.14
CA HIS A 214 -5.28 -15.16 6.83
C HIS A 214 -4.63 -15.02 8.21
N TYR A 215 -4.11 -13.83 8.56
CA TYR A 215 -3.41 -13.59 9.81
C TYR A 215 -4.17 -14.02 11.09
N PRO A 216 -5.49 -13.75 11.24
CA PRO A 216 -6.25 -14.17 12.44
C PRO A 216 -6.31 -15.68 12.65
N TYR A 217 -6.12 -16.45 11.59
CA TYR A 217 -6.26 -17.91 11.59
C TYR A 217 -4.95 -18.64 11.84
N LEU A 218 -3.88 -17.88 12.01
CA LEU A 218 -2.59 -18.44 12.33
C LEU A 218 -2.62 -18.96 13.78
N PRO A 219 -2.14 -20.19 14.04
CA PRO A 219 -2.25 -20.79 15.37
C PRO A 219 -1.51 -19.95 16.42
N ASP A 220 -2.19 -19.47 17.45
CA ASP A 220 -1.49 -18.78 18.52
C ASP A 220 -0.44 -19.68 19.17
N LEU A 221 0.65 -19.06 19.63
CA LEU A 221 1.71 -19.77 20.36
C LEU A 221 1.18 -20.38 21.68
N GLU A 222 0.07 -19.85 22.21
CA GLU A 222 -0.44 -20.17 23.55
C GLU A 222 -1.87 -20.74 23.56
N ASP A 223 -2.69 -20.55 22.51
CA ASP A 223 -4.08 -20.99 22.50
C ASP A 223 -4.37 -22.14 21.51
N ALA A 224 -4.64 -23.32 22.09
CA ALA A 224 -5.02 -24.53 21.36
C ALA A 224 -6.46 -24.49 20.82
N GLY A 225 -7.25 -23.47 21.18
CA GLY A 225 -8.69 -23.37 20.89
C GLY A 225 -9.10 -22.37 19.81
N SER A 226 -8.16 -21.67 19.14
CA SER A 226 -8.55 -20.74 18.08
C SER A 226 -9.10 -21.47 16.85
N MET A 227 -10.02 -20.82 16.14
CA MET A 227 -10.58 -21.28 14.88
C MET A 227 -9.44 -21.40 13.86
N ARG A 228 -9.06 -22.63 13.49
CA ARG A 228 -7.92 -22.90 12.60
C ARG A 228 -8.44 -23.15 11.20
N SER A 229 -8.09 -22.26 10.27
CA SER A 229 -8.14 -22.64 8.87
C SER A 229 -6.92 -23.52 8.56
N PRO A 230 -7.10 -24.72 7.98
CA PRO A 230 -6.03 -25.70 7.82
C PRO A 230 -4.85 -25.19 6.97
N ASP A 231 -5.06 -24.23 6.06
CA ASP A 231 -4.03 -23.79 5.11
C ASP A 231 -3.57 -22.33 5.30
N SER A 232 -4.13 -21.55 6.24
CA SER A 232 -3.76 -20.13 6.45
C SER A 232 -2.25 -19.93 6.71
N GLN A 233 -1.61 -20.86 7.42
CA GLN A 233 -0.16 -20.80 7.63
C GLN A 233 0.61 -20.97 6.31
N GLY A 234 0.17 -21.86 5.43
CA GLY A 234 0.77 -22.07 4.12
C GLY A 234 0.65 -20.81 3.26
N TYR A 235 -0.54 -20.22 3.19
CA TYR A 235 -0.80 -18.98 2.45
C TYR A 235 0.08 -17.82 2.93
N CYS A 236 0.10 -17.53 4.24
CA CYS A 236 0.93 -16.44 4.76
C CYS A 236 2.42 -16.69 4.52
N THR A 237 2.89 -17.94 4.68
CA THR A 237 4.31 -18.29 4.47
C THR A 237 4.71 -18.06 3.02
N GLN A 238 3.93 -18.60 2.08
CA GLN A 238 4.21 -18.50 0.66
C GLN A 238 4.15 -17.03 0.20
N ALA A 239 3.10 -16.30 0.59
CA ALA A 239 2.98 -14.88 0.27
C ALA A 239 4.16 -14.05 0.81
N SER A 240 4.67 -14.39 2.01
CA SER A 240 5.84 -13.73 2.59
C SER A 240 7.13 -14.05 1.82
N LEU A 241 7.35 -15.30 1.44
CA LEU A 241 8.53 -15.69 0.64
C LEU A 241 8.52 -15.04 -0.74
N GLU A 242 7.37 -15.00 -1.40
CA GLU A 242 7.18 -14.32 -2.68
C GLU A 242 7.39 -12.80 -2.56
N THR A 243 6.91 -12.20 -1.47
CA THR A 243 7.17 -10.80 -1.14
C THR A 243 8.67 -10.50 -1.08
N ILE A 244 9.44 -11.30 -0.33
CA ILE A 244 10.90 -11.12 -0.23
C ILE A 244 11.58 -11.31 -1.58
N ARG A 245 11.12 -12.26 -2.40
CA ARG A 245 11.66 -12.49 -3.73
C ARG A 245 11.47 -11.31 -4.66
N ILE A 246 10.25 -10.76 -4.72
CA ILE A 246 9.93 -9.60 -5.58
C ILE A 246 10.66 -8.34 -5.09
N ILE A 247 10.71 -8.12 -3.77
CA ILE A 247 11.44 -6.98 -3.20
C ILE A 247 12.92 -7.03 -3.54
N GLY A 248 13.55 -8.22 -3.50
CA GLY A 248 14.95 -8.36 -3.92
C GLY A 248 15.18 -7.90 -5.36
N ILE A 249 14.28 -8.27 -6.27
CA ILE A 249 14.33 -7.84 -7.68
C ILE A 249 14.12 -6.31 -7.78
N LEU A 250 13.14 -5.77 -7.06
CA LEU A 250 12.88 -4.33 -7.03
C LEU A 250 14.06 -3.53 -6.50
N LEU A 251 14.71 -3.97 -5.43
CA LEU A 251 15.88 -3.31 -4.87
C LEU A 251 17.08 -3.35 -5.83
N GLU A 252 17.26 -4.45 -6.56
CA GLU A 252 18.35 -4.59 -7.54
C GLU A 252 18.12 -3.78 -8.82
N GLU A 253 16.89 -3.72 -9.32
CA GLU A 253 16.60 -3.16 -10.67
C GLU A 253 15.91 -1.79 -10.64
N ALA A 254 15.22 -1.46 -9.56
CA ALA A 254 14.37 -0.28 -9.46
C ALA A 254 14.24 0.23 -8.01
N SER A 255 15.36 0.34 -7.28
CA SER A 255 15.39 0.71 -5.85
C SER A 255 14.61 1.98 -5.53
N TRP A 256 14.71 2.99 -6.38
CA TRP A 256 13.97 4.26 -6.25
C TRP A 256 12.45 4.08 -6.30
N ILE A 257 11.93 3.10 -7.06
CA ILE A 257 10.48 2.80 -7.08
C ILE A 257 10.07 2.18 -5.76
N PHE A 258 10.87 1.26 -5.25
CA PHE A 258 10.61 0.60 -3.98
C PHE A 258 10.58 1.61 -2.81
N GLU A 259 11.49 2.57 -2.76
CA GLU A 259 11.48 3.66 -1.77
C GLU A 259 10.20 4.51 -1.84
N LEU A 260 9.61 4.64 -3.02
CA LEU A 260 8.40 5.41 -3.24
C LEU A 260 7.12 4.59 -3.06
N ASP A 261 7.23 3.27 -3.09
CA ASP A 261 6.09 2.37 -3.06
C ASP A 261 5.74 2.00 -1.62
N ILE A 262 4.69 2.65 -1.12
CA ILE A 262 4.21 2.45 0.24
C ILE A 262 3.64 1.03 0.43
N ALA A 263 2.99 0.46 -0.60
CA ALA A 263 2.50 -0.91 -0.52
C ALA A 263 3.63 -1.93 -0.47
N ALA A 264 4.72 -1.71 -1.22
CA ALA A 264 5.87 -2.59 -1.17
C ALA A 264 6.50 -2.63 0.23
N ARG A 265 6.62 -1.47 0.89
CA ARG A 265 7.10 -1.39 2.29
C ARG A 265 6.13 -2.01 3.28
N TYR A 266 4.83 -1.79 3.11
CA TYR A 266 3.80 -2.43 3.92
C TYR A 266 3.86 -3.96 3.81
N ALA A 267 3.98 -4.48 2.59
CA ALA A 267 4.15 -5.91 2.32
C ALA A 267 5.43 -6.46 2.96
N LEU A 268 6.56 -5.74 2.86
CA LEU A 268 7.81 -6.14 3.51
C LEU A 268 7.63 -6.31 5.02
N ASN A 269 7.00 -5.33 5.68
CA ASN A 269 6.78 -5.36 7.13
C ASN A 269 5.90 -6.56 7.54
N LEU A 270 4.84 -6.86 6.79
CA LEU A 270 4.02 -8.05 7.02
C LEU A 270 4.81 -9.34 6.81
N ALA A 271 5.59 -9.43 5.73
CA ALA A 271 6.40 -10.61 5.44
C ALA A 271 7.45 -10.86 6.54
N ILE A 272 8.14 -9.82 7.02
CA ILE A 272 9.09 -9.91 8.15
C ILE A 272 8.41 -10.54 9.36
N ARG A 273 7.21 -10.06 9.73
CA ARG A 273 6.46 -10.55 10.90
C ARG A 273 6.09 -12.03 10.76
N ILE A 274 5.57 -12.43 9.61
CA ILE A 274 5.21 -13.83 9.36
C ILE A 274 6.44 -14.73 9.38
N LEU A 275 7.52 -14.35 8.70
CA LEU A 275 8.74 -15.15 8.63
C LEU A 275 9.41 -15.25 10.01
N HIS A 276 9.43 -14.16 10.79
CA HIS A 276 9.90 -14.18 12.17
C HIS A 276 9.06 -15.13 13.03
N ARG A 277 7.73 -15.00 12.97
CA ARG A 277 6.81 -15.89 13.68
C ARG A 277 7.07 -17.35 13.31
N ASN A 278 7.08 -17.69 12.02
CA ASN A 278 7.27 -19.05 11.55
C ASN A 278 8.66 -19.59 11.88
N SER A 279 9.68 -18.75 12.01
CA SER A 279 11.02 -19.20 12.43
C SER A 279 11.10 -19.70 13.87
N ASN A 280 10.10 -19.34 14.69
CA ASN A 280 10.04 -19.60 16.13
C ASN A 280 8.83 -20.47 16.55
N ALA A 281 7.72 -20.40 15.82
CA ALA A 281 6.42 -20.95 16.23
C ALA A 281 6.00 -22.24 15.51
N THR A 282 6.57 -22.56 14.34
CA THR A 282 6.18 -23.76 13.59
C THR A 282 7.01 -24.98 13.98
N HIS A 283 6.39 -26.15 13.98
CA HIS A 283 7.05 -27.43 14.22
C HIS A 283 7.64 -28.06 12.95
N ASP A 284 7.27 -27.57 11.76
CA ASP A 284 7.82 -28.08 10.50
C ASP A 284 9.25 -27.54 10.27
N PRO A 285 10.29 -28.40 10.29
CA PRO A 285 11.68 -27.99 10.16
C PRO A 285 12.00 -27.36 8.80
N THR A 286 11.27 -27.74 7.74
CA THR A 286 11.44 -27.17 6.40
C THR A 286 10.96 -25.73 6.40
N VAL A 287 9.75 -25.48 6.91
CA VAL A 287 9.18 -24.13 7.03
C VAL A 287 10.06 -23.25 7.92
N VAL A 288 10.56 -23.76 9.07
CA VAL A 288 11.49 -23.02 9.94
C VAL A 288 12.74 -22.58 9.18
N LYS A 289 13.37 -23.50 8.44
CA LYS A 289 14.61 -23.21 7.71
C LYS A 289 14.41 -22.14 6.65
N GLU A 290 13.33 -22.25 5.88
CA GLU A 290 13.01 -21.26 4.84
C GLU A 290 12.61 -19.91 5.42
N ALA A 291 11.81 -19.91 6.49
CA ALA A 291 11.42 -18.71 7.20
C ALA A 291 12.63 -17.95 7.76
N ARG A 292 13.60 -18.65 8.37
CA ARG A 292 14.86 -18.04 8.84
C ARG A 292 15.68 -17.42 7.71
N ARG A 293 15.77 -18.12 6.56
CA ARG A 293 16.48 -17.60 5.38
C ARG A 293 15.79 -16.34 4.83
N GLY A 294 14.47 -16.37 4.70
CA GLY A 294 13.67 -15.23 4.26
C GLY A 294 13.78 -14.05 5.21
N PHE A 295 13.63 -14.30 6.52
CA PHE A 295 13.72 -13.28 7.56
C PHE A 295 15.08 -12.56 7.55
N ARG A 296 16.20 -13.30 7.44
CA ARG A 296 17.53 -12.67 7.36
C ARG A 296 17.65 -11.74 6.14
N LYS A 297 17.18 -12.18 4.98
CA LYS A 297 17.17 -11.34 3.77
C LYS A 297 16.32 -10.08 3.96
N SER A 298 15.14 -10.23 4.56
CA SER A 298 14.24 -9.10 4.78
C SER A 298 14.78 -8.08 5.76
N ILE A 299 15.57 -8.49 6.76
CA ILE A 299 16.25 -7.56 7.68
C ILE A 299 17.33 -6.77 6.94
N VAL A 300 18.08 -7.39 6.02
CA VAL A 300 19.04 -6.65 5.16
C VAL A 300 18.29 -5.58 4.35
N TYR A 301 17.21 -5.96 3.68
CA TYR A 301 16.39 -5.02 2.89
C TYR A 301 15.80 -3.89 3.75
N ALA A 302 15.40 -4.18 5.00
CA ALA A 302 14.92 -3.17 5.92
C ALA A 302 16.05 -2.26 6.43
N GLY A 303 17.24 -2.80 6.70
CA GLY A 303 18.41 -2.03 7.14
C GLY A 303 18.89 -1.04 6.09
N ASP A 304 18.76 -1.37 4.81
CA ASP A 304 19.05 -0.44 3.71
C ASP A 304 18.01 0.69 3.58
N LEU A 305 16.82 0.53 4.15
CA LEU A 305 15.71 1.48 4.06
C LEU A 305 15.55 2.41 5.26
N TYR A 306 15.77 1.90 6.47
CA TYR A 306 15.53 2.65 7.69
C TYR A 306 16.83 3.26 8.20
N THR A 307 16.96 4.58 8.09
CA THR A 307 17.96 5.29 8.90
C THR A 307 17.49 5.32 10.35
N GLU A 308 18.41 5.44 11.31
CA GLU A 308 18.12 5.47 12.76
C GLU A 308 17.04 6.53 13.13
N HIS A 309 16.93 7.59 12.33
CA HIS A 309 15.96 8.67 12.48
C HIS A 309 14.52 8.28 12.08
N ASP A 310 14.34 7.44 11.06
CA ASP A 310 13.02 7.01 10.58
C ASP A 310 12.33 6.11 11.62
N PHE A 311 13.13 5.27 12.29
CA PHE A 311 12.71 4.39 13.38
C PHE A 311 12.15 5.17 14.58
N LEU A 312 12.77 6.30 14.93
CA LEU A 312 12.36 7.17 16.04
C LEU A 312 11.12 8.01 15.70
N SER A 313 10.97 8.42 14.45
CA SER A 313 9.80 9.19 13.99
C SER A 313 8.52 8.34 13.93
N TRP A 314 8.63 7.06 13.60
CA TRP A 314 7.49 6.12 13.59
C TRP A 314 7.08 5.70 15.01
N ASN A 315 8.02 5.63 15.95
CA ASN A 315 7.75 5.27 17.34
C ASN A 315 7.25 6.44 18.22
N SER A 316 7.44 7.70 17.80
CA SER A 316 7.08 8.88 18.61
C SER A 316 5.63 9.34 18.46
N GLY A 317 4.86 8.75 17.54
CA GLY A 317 3.44 9.06 17.33
C GLY A 317 2.46 8.52 18.38
N GLY A 318 2.94 7.87 19.45
CA GLY A 318 2.07 7.20 20.42
C GLY A 318 2.68 7.02 21.80
N GLN A 319 3.28 8.05 22.39
CA GLN A 319 3.52 8.05 23.84
C GLN A 319 2.25 8.46 24.59
N GLY A 320 1.25 7.57 24.56
CA GLY A 320 -0.01 7.72 25.28
C GLY A 320 -0.74 6.39 25.27
N GLU A 321 -0.63 5.65 26.36
CA GLU A 321 -1.26 4.35 26.65
C GLU A 321 -0.60 3.10 26.02
N HIS A 322 -0.43 2.07 26.85
CA HIS A 322 0.14 0.78 26.48
C HIS A 322 -0.62 0.14 25.29
N PRO A 323 0.06 -0.34 24.23
CA PRO A 323 -0.59 -0.89 23.03
C PRO A 323 -1.00 -2.36 23.21
N ARG A 324 -1.54 -2.74 24.38
CA ARG A 324 -1.98 -4.12 24.61
C ARG A 324 -3.32 -4.46 23.95
N ASN A 325 -4.08 -3.47 23.48
CA ASN A 325 -5.47 -3.68 23.05
C ASN A 325 -5.83 -3.17 21.64
N ASN A 326 -4.86 -2.73 20.81
CA ASN A 326 -5.16 -2.33 19.43
C ASN A 326 -4.45 -3.24 18.40
N PRO A 327 -5.05 -4.40 18.04
CA PRO A 327 -4.45 -5.36 17.11
C PRO A 327 -4.39 -4.89 15.65
N MET A 328 -4.89 -3.68 15.33
CA MET A 328 -4.86 -3.11 13.98
C MET A 328 -3.61 -2.28 13.67
N THR A 329 -2.71 -2.06 14.62
CA THR A 329 -1.50 -1.27 14.38
C THR A 329 -0.35 -2.15 13.88
N PHE A 330 -0.17 -2.21 12.56
CA PHE A 330 0.95 -2.91 11.91
C PHE A 330 2.24 -2.05 11.82
N ALA A 331 2.21 -0.82 12.34
CA ALA A 331 3.33 0.14 12.28
C ALA A 331 4.57 -0.23 13.10
N PHE A 332 4.46 -1.14 14.08
CA PHE A 332 5.58 -1.43 14.98
C PHE A 332 6.41 -2.63 14.50
N LEU A 333 7.71 -2.46 14.26
CA LEU A 333 8.61 -3.61 14.31
C LEU A 333 8.47 -4.25 15.71
N PRO A 334 8.40 -5.59 15.83
CA PRO A 334 8.26 -6.22 17.13
C PRO A 334 9.34 -5.73 18.09
N SER A 335 8.94 -5.30 19.28
CA SER A 335 9.84 -4.90 20.35
C SER A 335 10.85 -6.02 20.61
N GLY A 336 12.15 -5.70 20.54
CA GLY A 336 13.25 -6.66 20.66
C GLY A 336 14.06 -6.94 19.39
N LEU A 337 13.75 -6.32 18.25
CA LEU A 337 14.61 -6.38 17.05
C LEU A 337 15.84 -5.44 17.11
N GLU A 338 15.87 -4.49 18.05
CA GLU A 338 16.99 -3.54 18.23
C GLU A 338 18.33 -4.27 18.45
N ASP A 339 18.33 -5.36 19.23
CA ASP A 339 19.51 -6.19 19.46
C ASP A 339 19.91 -7.05 18.25
N VAL A 340 18.97 -7.34 17.34
CA VAL A 340 19.22 -8.10 16.11
C VAL A 340 19.91 -7.22 15.06
N PHE A 341 19.49 -5.96 14.90
CA PHE A 341 20.16 -5.00 14.00
C PHE A 341 21.61 -4.73 14.40
N LEU A 342 21.91 -4.74 15.71
CA LEU A 342 23.27 -4.56 16.23
C LEU A 342 24.16 -5.82 16.14
N SER A 343 23.61 -6.98 15.81
CA SER A 343 24.31 -8.28 15.83
C SER A 343 24.46 -8.95 14.46
N VAL A 344 24.01 -8.33 13.36
CA VAL A 344 24.31 -8.81 12.01
C VAL A 344 25.77 -8.44 11.65
N PRO A 345 26.69 -9.40 11.47
CA PRO A 345 28.04 -9.09 11.04
C PRO A 345 28.01 -8.54 9.60
N PRO A 346 28.88 -7.58 9.26
CA PRO A 346 28.94 -7.02 7.92
C PRO A 346 29.17 -8.13 6.89
N VAL A 347 28.39 -8.11 5.82
CA VAL A 347 28.56 -9.00 4.67
C VAL A 347 29.92 -8.71 4.07
N SER A 348 30.85 -9.66 4.21
CA SER A 348 32.13 -9.62 3.52
C SER A 348 31.87 -9.57 2.02
N THR A 349 32.23 -8.45 1.38
CA THR A 349 32.29 -8.34 -0.08
C THR A 349 33.18 -9.45 -0.63
N PRO A 350 32.83 -10.08 -1.77
CA PRO A 350 33.75 -11.00 -2.43
C PRO A 350 34.96 -10.19 -2.88
N GLU A 351 36.15 -10.56 -2.38
CA GLU A 351 37.42 -10.10 -2.94
C GLU A 351 37.57 -10.68 -4.35
N ASP A 352 38.04 -9.84 -5.27
CA ASP A 352 38.39 -10.15 -6.67
C ASP A 352 39.41 -11.30 -6.81
#